data_AF-A0AAD5R8K7-F1
#
_entry.id   AF-A0AAD5R8K7-F1
#
_cell.length_a   1.000
_cell.length_b   1.000
_cell.length_c   1.000
_cell.angle_alpha   90.00
_cell.angle_beta   90.00
_cell.angle_gamma   90.00
#
_symmetry.space_group_name_H-M   'P 1'
#
loop_
_entity.id
_entity.type
_entity.pdbx_description
1 polymer ?
#
loop_
_entity_poly.entity_id
_entity_poly.type
_entity_poly.pdbx_seq_one_letter_code
_entity_poly.pdbx_strand_id
1 'polypeptide(L)'
;MMKKFFGRRKLRKSKSETVAKTEHNGNGSAPVEIHQSKSSNLVNHIPSSSDDWEAVCSSHGDERSKNFDLELNRYMMQTITDVKYMIKKSKYTALSEVNFHRGCLDAHNELRQRYGMPLLAWSAELADMAHAWAVKLSDRGRLLYPELPGIGENIILAEANEQSHLPTGAEVVSSWESEAGQFDFDRPRWNPKCQRFSQMVWRDTTEMGAARAWNQSKNCVAIVCFYRPSGNSNAPGEFASNVPSRDCSMSPARSLADQVKRSVTISAPSDHKRST
;
A
#
# COMPACT_ATOMS: atom_id res chain seq x y z
N MET A 1 14.16 20.39 44.01
CA MET A 1 14.49 19.45 42.92
C MET A 1 14.46 18.03 43.47
N MET A 2 13.36 17.30 43.30
CA MET A 2 13.18 15.94 43.84
C MET A 2 13.30 14.91 42.72
N LYS A 3 14.35 14.08 42.78
CA LYS A 3 14.53 12.91 41.90
C LYS A 3 13.73 11.75 42.48
N LYS A 4 12.80 11.17 41.71
CA LYS A 4 12.15 9.89 42.04
C LYS A 4 12.48 8.86 40.96
N PHE A 5 13.23 7.84 41.39
CA PHE A 5 13.49 6.60 40.67
C PHE A 5 12.21 5.76 40.59
N PHE A 6 11.93 5.17 39.44
CA PHE A 6 11.04 4.00 39.35
C PHE A 6 11.71 2.90 38.50
N GLY A 7 11.84 1.73 39.13
CA GLY A 7 12.56 0.57 38.62
C GLY A 7 11.80 -0.23 37.55
N ARG A 8 12.58 -0.89 36.70
CA ARG A 8 12.13 -1.84 35.67
C ARG A 8 11.65 -3.14 36.31
N ARG A 9 10.41 -3.57 36.01
CA ARG A 9 9.96 -4.95 36.22
C ARG A 9 10.12 -5.75 34.92
N LYS A 10 10.81 -6.89 35.01
CA LYS A 10 10.98 -7.90 33.95
C LYS A 10 9.70 -8.72 33.81
N LEU A 11 9.12 -8.80 32.61
CA LEU A 11 8.08 -9.78 32.29
C LEU A 11 8.72 -11.11 31.87
N ARG A 12 8.21 -12.20 32.46
CA ARG A 12 8.54 -13.59 32.11
C ARG A 12 7.76 -14.02 30.85
N LYS A 13 8.43 -14.80 30.01
CA LYS A 13 7.98 -15.38 28.75
C LYS A 13 7.31 -16.73 29.03
N SER A 14 6.05 -16.92 28.63
CA SER A 14 5.36 -18.21 28.71
C SER A 14 5.45 -18.95 27.36
N LYS A 15 5.81 -20.23 27.42
CA LYS A 15 5.84 -21.19 26.32
C LYS A 15 4.41 -21.67 26.01
N SER A 16 4.08 -21.90 24.75
CA SER A 16 2.94 -22.71 24.33
C SER A 16 3.41 -23.88 23.48
N GLU A 17 2.87 -25.05 23.80
CA GLU A 17 3.21 -26.37 23.29
C GLU A 17 2.61 -26.63 21.89
N THR A 18 3.34 -27.41 21.10
CA THR A 18 2.94 -27.94 19.80
C THR A 18 2.22 -29.29 19.97
N VAL A 19 1.05 -29.45 19.33
CA VAL A 19 0.42 -30.76 19.09
C VAL A 19 0.18 -30.91 17.60
N ALA A 20 0.64 -32.04 17.07
CA ALA A 20 0.57 -32.49 15.69
C ALA A 20 -0.59 -33.48 15.45
N LYS A 21 -0.77 -33.83 14.15
CA LYS A 21 -1.53 -34.97 13.55
C LYS A 21 -2.91 -34.60 12.97
N THR A 22 -3.36 -35.03 11.79
CA THR A 22 -2.84 -35.91 10.71
C THR A 22 -3.72 -35.73 9.45
N GLU A 23 -3.15 -35.93 8.26
CA GLU A 23 -3.78 -35.95 6.93
C GLU A 23 -4.56 -37.26 6.64
N HIS A 24 -5.60 -37.20 5.80
CA HIS A 24 -5.84 -38.24 4.79
C HIS A 24 -6.70 -37.74 3.61
N ASN A 25 -6.26 -38.08 2.40
CA ASN A 25 -6.80 -37.74 1.08
C ASN A 25 -7.36 -39.01 0.39
N GLY A 26 -8.31 -38.91 -0.54
CA GLY A 26 -8.77 -40.03 -1.38
C GLY A 26 -9.94 -39.74 -2.35
N ASN A 27 -9.68 -39.90 -3.66
CA ASN A 27 -10.45 -39.53 -4.87
C ASN A 27 -11.29 -40.69 -5.50
N GLY A 28 -12.21 -40.34 -6.43
CA GLY A 28 -12.70 -41.19 -7.56
C GLY A 28 -14.23 -41.29 -7.70
N SER A 29 -14.98 -40.71 -8.67
CA SER A 29 -15.06 -40.85 -10.15
C SER A 29 -16.06 -41.92 -10.67
N ALA A 30 -17.29 -41.47 -11.06
CA ALA A 30 -18.29 -41.81 -12.14
C ALA A 30 -18.41 -43.26 -12.75
N PRO A 31 -19.41 -43.61 -13.64
CA PRO A 31 -20.52 -42.86 -14.29
C PRO A 31 -21.92 -43.57 -14.47
N VAL A 32 -22.96 -42.75 -14.78
CA VAL A 32 -24.08 -42.83 -15.78
C VAL A 32 -24.93 -44.11 -16.02
N GLU A 33 -26.28 -43.99 -15.97
CA GLU A 33 -27.24 -44.31 -17.08
C GLU A 33 -28.70 -43.88 -16.80
N ILE A 34 -29.43 -43.51 -17.88
CA ILE A 34 -30.79 -42.95 -17.96
C ILE A 34 -31.71 -43.97 -18.64
N HIS A 35 -32.96 -44.17 -18.18
CA HIS A 35 -34.07 -44.60 -19.08
C HIS A 35 -35.48 -44.17 -18.60
N GLN A 36 -36.09 -43.34 -19.46
CA GLN A 36 -37.48 -43.17 -19.93
C GLN A 36 -38.71 -43.85 -19.24
N SER A 37 -39.65 -42.98 -18.85
CA SER A 37 -41.11 -42.92 -19.12
C SER A 37 -42.06 -44.10 -18.82
N LYS A 38 -43.17 -43.81 -18.10
CA LYS A 38 -44.56 -43.99 -18.56
C LYS A 38 -45.58 -43.37 -17.59
N SER A 39 -46.55 -42.65 -18.16
CA SER A 39 -47.73 -42.07 -17.51
C SER A 39 -48.86 -43.09 -17.33
N SER A 40 -49.62 -42.96 -16.24
CA SER A 40 -51.07 -43.24 -16.22
C SER A 40 -51.73 -42.52 -15.05
N ASN A 41 -52.70 -41.66 -15.37
CA ASN A 41 -53.59 -40.95 -14.44
C ASN A 41 -54.48 -41.93 -13.67
N LEU A 42 -54.73 -41.67 -12.38
CA LEU A 42 -55.95 -42.06 -11.67
C LEU A 42 -56.21 -41.08 -10.52
N VAL A 43 -57.50 -40.91 -10.23
CA VAL A 43 -58.16 -39.74 -9.65
C VAL A 43 -58.15 -39.72 -8.11
N ASN A 44 -58.12 -38.49 -7.57
CA ASN A 44 -58.50 -37.98 -6.25
C ASN A 44 -58.91 -38.98 -5.14
N HIS A 45 -58.29 -38.81 -3.95
CA HIS A 45 -59.01 -38.56 -2.70
C HIS A 45 -58.02 -38.11 -1.60
N ILE A 46 -58.26 -36.94 -1.02
CA ILE A 46 -57.63 -36.45 0.21
C ILE A 46 -58.49 -36.91 1.40
N PRO A 47 -57.87 -37.42 2.47
CA PRO A 47 -58.26 -36.97 3.80
C PRO A 47 -57.06 -36.52 4.63
N SER A 48 -57.28 -35.38 5.29
CA SER A 48 -56.49 -34.77 6.35
C SER A 48 -56.30 -35.69 7.56
N SER A 49 -55.09 -35.79 8.11
CA SER A 49 -54.83 -35.88 9.57
C SER A 49 -53.34 -36.08 9.92
N SER A 50 -52.76 -35.09 10.60
CA SER A 50 -51.88 -35.18 11.79
C SER A 50 -50.54 -35.95 11.74
N ASP A 51 -49.47 -35.15 11.59
CA ASP A 51 -48.20 -35.11 12.35
C ASP A 51 -47.29 -36.33 12.61
N ASP A 52 -46.00 -36.06 12.34
CA ASP A 52 -44.74 -36.58 12.89
C ASP A 52 -44.12 -37.91 12.39
N TRP A 53 -42.98 -37.86 11.70
CA TRP A 53 -41.61 -37.82 12.28
C TRP A 53 -40.52 -37.81 11.17
N GLU A 54 -39.36 -37.27 11.53
CA GLU A 54 -38.29 -36.71 10.68
C GLU A 54 -37.38 -37.67 9.88
N ALA A 55 -36.78 -37.06 8.85
CA ALA A 55 -35.38 -37.16 8.39
C ALA A 55 -34.85 -38.43 7.71
N VAL A 56 -34.49 -38.31 6.41
CA VAL A 56 -33.11 -38.53 5.89
C VAL A 56 -32.90 -37.70 4.60
N CYS A 57 -32.22 -36.56 4.68
CA CYS A 57 -31.50 -35.96 3.54
C CYS A 57 -30.14 -35.46 4.00
N SER A 58 -29.09 -36.04 3.41
CA SER A 58 -27.67 -35.90 3.75
C SER A 58 -27.15 -34.46 3.82
N SER A 59 -26.49 -34.15 4.94
CA SER A 59 -25.91 -32.83 5.29
C SER A 59 -24.54 -32.50 4.68
N HIS A 60 -24.13 -33.12 3.56
CA HIS A 60 -22.79 -32.91 3.00
C HIS A 60 -22.74 -31.93 1.79
N GLY A 61 -23.88 -31.39 1.34
CA GLY A 61 -23.95 -30.34 0.32
C GLY A 61 -24.21 -28.93 0.86
N ASP A 62 -24.65 -28.85 2.12
CA ASP A 62 -25.31 -27.65 2.65
C ASP A 62 -24.29 -26.60 3.17
N GLU A 63 -23.14 -27.02 3.70
CA GLU A 63 -22.09 -26.09 4.12
C GLU A 63 -21.34 -25.44 2.95
N ARG A 64 -21.12 -26.18 1.86
CA ARG A 64 -20.42 -25.64 0.68
C ARG A 64 -21.26 -24.61 -0.05
N SER A 65 -22.57 -24.86 -0.14
CA SER A 65 -23.51 -23.91 -0.75
C SER A 65 -23.70 -22.67 0.14
N LYS A 66 -23.84 -22.85 1.46
CA LYS A 66 -23.91 -21.72 2.41
C LYS A 66 -22.64 -20.88 2.44
N ASN A 67 -21.46 -21.48 2.37
CA ASN A 67 -20.20 -20.72 2.31
C ASN A 67 -20.07 -19.93 1.01
N PHE A 68 -20.49 -20.49 -0.12
CA PHE A 68 -20.52 -19.77 -1.39
C PHE A 68 -21.52 -18.61 -1.36
N ASP A 69 -22.72 -18.82 -0.80
CA ASP A 69 -23.74 -17.78 -0.65
C ASP A 69 -23.30 -16.66 0.31
N LEU A 70 -22.58 -17.00 1.38
CA LEU A 70 -21.99 -16.02 2.30
C LEU A 70 -20.84 -15.22 1.66
N GLU A 71 -20.03 -15.87 0.83
CA GLU A 71 -18.94 -15.22 0.09
C GLU A 71 -19.50 -14.30 -1.01
N LEU A 72 -20.54 -14.74 -1.72
CA LEU A 72 -21.26 -13.94 -2.70
C LEU A 72 -21.97 -12.74 -2.04
N ASN A 73 -22.59 -12.94 -0.87
CA ASN A 73 -23.21 -11.85 -0.11
C ASN A 73 -22.16 -10.85 0.39
N ARG A 74 -20.99 -11.31 0.87
CA ARG A 74 -19.88 -10.43 1.23
C ARG A 74 -19.41 -9.61 0.03
N TYR A 75 -19.22 -10.26 -1.12
CA TYR A 75 -18.76 -9.59 -2.34
C TYR A 75 -19.80 -8.59 -2.86
N MET A 76 -21.08 -8.94 -2.81
CA MET A 76 -22.18 -8.07 -3.18
C MET A 76 -22.31 -6.88 -2.22
N MET A 77 -22.16 -7.08 -0.92
CA MET A 77 -22.17 -6.00 0.08
C MET A 77 -20.95 -5.10 -0.05
N GLN A 78 -19.78 -5.65 -0.38
CA GLN A 78 -18.58 -4.88 -0.71
C GLN A 78 -18.85 -4.02 -1.95
N THR A 79 -19.37 -4.62 -3.02
CA THR A 79 -19.70 -3.91 -4.27
C THR A 79 -20.73 -2.81 -4.04
N ILE A 80 -21.79 -3.07 -3.28
CA ILE A 80 -22.81 -2.06 -2.90
C ILE A 80 -22.16 -0.93 -2.09
N THR A 81 -21.26 -1.26 -1.18
CA THR A 81 -20.56 -0.27 -0.36
C THR A 81 -19.64 0.59 -1.23
N ASP A 82 -18.90 0.00 -2.15
CA ASP A 82 -18.00 0.69 -3.08
C ASP A 82 -18.78 1.61 -4.01
N VAL A 83 -19.88 1.12 -4.59
CA VAL A 83 -20.78 1.93 -5.44
C VAL A 83 -21.43 3.05 -4.64
N LYS A 84 -21.92 2.79 -3.43
CA LYS A 84 -22.52 3.80 -2.55
C LYS A 84 -21.51 4.86 -2.13
N TYR A 85 -20.27 4.47 -1.87
CA TYR A 85 -19.18 5.39 -1.54
C TYR A 85 -18.82 6.27 -2.74
N MET A 86 -18.75 5.69 -3.94
CA MET A 86 -18.52 6.41 -5.19
C MET A 86 -19.65 7.42 -5.51
N ILE A 87 -20.92 7.04 -5.30
CA ILE A 87 -22.08 7.93 -5.51
C ILE A 87 -22.11 9.07 -4.49
N LYS A 88 -21.60 8.85 -3.26
CA LYS A 88 -21.63 9.84 -2.18
C LYS A 88 -20.47 10.85 -2.25
N LYS A 89 -19.39 10.56 -2.99
CA LYS A 89 -18.24 11.46 -3.13
C LYS A 89 -18.61 12.59 -4.10
N SER A 90 -18.64 13.84 -3.61
CA SER A 90 -18.93 14.97 -4.49
C SER A 90 -17.93 15.04 -5.64
N LYS A 91 -18.36 15.45 -6.83
CA LYS A 91 -17.48 15.63 -8.00
C LYS A 91 -16.26 16.50 -7.68
N TYR A 92 -16.44 17.52 -6.83
CA TYR A 92 -15.36 18.39 -6.36
C TYR A 92 -14.35 17.67 -5.48
N THR A 93 -14.82 16.80 -4.58
CA THR A 93 -13.95 15.98 -3.73
C THR A 93 -13.16 14.97 -4.57
N ALA A 94 -13.79 14.31 -5.55
CA ALA A 94 -13.09 13.39 -6.44
C ALA A 94 -12.00 14.09 -7.26
N LEU A 95 -12.28 15.26 -7.83
CA LEU A 95 -11.29 16.07 -8.55
C LEU A 95 -10.15 16.54 -7.63
N SER A 96 -10.46 16.95 -6.40
CA SER A 96 -9.47 17.37 -5.40
C SER A 96 -8.49 16.24 -5.07
N GLU A 97 -8.97 15.01 -4.90
CA GLU A 97 -8.11 13.86 -4.61
C GLU A 97 -7.25 13.48 -5.83
N VAL A 98 -7.81 13.49 -7.03
CA VAL A 98 -7.04 13.23 -8.27
C VAL A 98 -5.93 14.27 -8.46
N ASN A 99 -6.23 15.54 -8.23
CA ASN A 99 -5.24 16.61 -8.30
C ASN A 99 -4.15 16.46 -7.23
N PHE A 100 -4.51 16.02 -6.03
CA PHE A 100 -3.55 15.73 -4.96
C PHE A 100 -2.63 14.58 -5.33
N HIS A 101 -3.18 13.45 -5.78
CA HIS A 101 -2.40 12.27 -6.17
C HIS A 101 -1.39 12.62 -7.26
N ARG A 102 -1.86 13.29 -8.32
CA ARG A 102 -1.01 13.75 -9.43
C ARG A 102 0.06 14.72 -8.95
N GLY A 103 -0.33 15.76 -8.22
CA GLY A 103 0.60 16.77 -7.71
C GLY A 103 1.64 16.19 -6.76
N CYS A 104 1.29 15.17 -5.96
CA CYS A 104 2.23 14.45 -5.11
C CYS A 104 3.25 13.71 -5.96
N LEU A 105 2.79 12.87 -6.90
CA LEU A 105 3.69 12.08 -7.75
C LEU A 105 4.62 12.96 -8.58
N ASP A 106 4.06 13.99 -9.23
CA ASP A 106 4.80 14.90 -10.08
C ASP A 106 5.89 15.62 -9.26
N ALA A 107 5.56 16.15 -8.08
CA ALA A 107 6.53 16.81 -7.21
C ALA A 107 7.62 15.85 -6.67
N HIS A 108 7.28 14.60 -6.34
CA HIS A 108 8.29 13.60 -5.99
C HIS A 108 9.23 13.31 -7.16
N ASN A 109 8.69 13.18 -8.37
CA ASN A 109 9.46 12.86 -9.56
C ASN A 109 10.35 14.03 -10.01
N GLU A 110 9.89 15.26 -9.89
CA GLU A 110 10.72 16.46 -10.07
C GLU A 110 11.87 16.50 -9.06
N LEU A 111 11.59 16.25 -7.78
CA LEU A 111 12.61 16.14 -6.74
C LEU A 111 13.64 15.05 -7.08
N ARG A 112 13.16 13.84 -7.38
CA ARG A 112 14.01 12.69 -7.70
C ARG A 112 14.87 12.96 -8.92
N GLN A 113 14.33 13.61 -9.95
CA GLN A 113 15.08 14.00 -11.13
C GLN A 113 16.19 15.02 -10.79
N ARG A 114 15.93 16.01 -9.93
CA ARG A 114 16.97 16.97 -9.47
C ARG A 114 18.15 16.27 -8.78
N TYR A 115 17.89 15.16 -8.09
CA TYR A 115 18.90 14.36 -7.42
C TYR A 115 19.44 13.18 -8.25
N GLY A 116 19.01 13.02 -9.51
CA GLY A 116 19.43 11.93 -10.39
C GLY A 116 18.90 10.54 -10.01
N MET A 117 17.75 10.48 -9.34
CA MET A 117 17.07 9.23 -8.95
C MET A 117 16.06 8.79 -10.02
N PRO A 118 15.82 7.47 -10.19
CA PRO A 118 14.76 6.95 -11.06
C PRO A 118 13.38 7.47 -10.66
N LEU A 119 12.46 7.65 -11.61
CA LEU A 119 11.10 8.12 -11.31
C LEU A 119 10.27 7.04 -10.59
N LEU A 120 9.34 7.48 -9.77
CA LEU A 120 8.33 6.63 -9.12
C LEU A 120 7.12 6.44 -10.03
N ALA A 121 6.52 5.26 -9.96
CA ALA A 121 5.19 4.98 -10.48
C ALA A 121 4.12 5.15 -9.39
N TRP A 122 2.91 5.53 -9.79
CA TRP A 122 1.77 5.56 -8.88
C TRP A 122 1.20 4.16 -8.67
N SER A 123 0.93 3.80 -7.40
CA SER A 123 0.24 2.58 -7.03
C SER A 123 -1.10 2.93 -6.38
N ALA A 124 -2.19 2.51 -7.03
CA ALA A 124 -3.55 2.68 -6.50
C ALA A 124 -3.74 1.93 -5.18
N GLU A 125 -3.16 0.74 -5.05
CA GLU A 125 -3.18 -0.06 -3.83
C GLU A 125 -2.51 0.68 -2.65
N LEU A 126 -1.32 1.27 -2.87
CA LEU A 126 -0.65 2.08 -1.85
C LEU A 126 -1.49 3.33 -1.48
N ALA A 127 -2.16 3.93 -2.46
CA ALA A 127 -3.00 5.10 -2.23
C ALA A 127 -4.25 4.77 -1.39
N ASP A 128 -4.90 3.64 -1.65
CA ASP A 128 -6.04 3.17 -0.87
C ASP A 128 -5.63 2.85 0.58
N MET A 129 -4.47 2.21 0.77
CA MET A 129 -3.91 2.00 2.11
C MET A 129 -3.57 3.32 2.80
N ALA A 130 -2.96 4.27 2.08
CA ALA A 130 -2.64 5.59 2.62
C ALA A 130 -3.91 6.34 3.03
N HIS A 131 -4.99 6.22 2.25
CA HIS A 131 -6.28 6.85 2.56
C HIS A 131 -6.89 6.27 3.85
N ALA A 132 -6.95 4.94 3.95
CA ALA A 132 -7.44 4.28 5.15
C ALA A 132 -6.63 4.68 6.40
N TRP A 133 -5.32 4.84 6.26
CA TRP A 133 -4.46 5.28 7.37
C TRP A 133 -4.65 6.76 7.70
N ALA A 134 -4.73 7.65 6.70
CA ALA A 134 -4.94 9.08 6.90
C ALA A 134 -6.26 9.34 7.65
N VAL A 135 -7.36 8.69 7.25
CA VAL A 135 -8.65 8.80 7.95
C VAL A 135 -8.52 8.36 9.42
N LYS A 136 -7.87 7.22 9.66
CA LYS A 136 -7.64 6.72 11.03
C LYS A 136 -6.83 7.71 11.88
N LEU A 137 -5.81 8.35 11.31
CA LEU A 137 -4.99 9.33 12.01
C LEU A 137 -5.74 10.61 12.32
N SER A 138 -6.44 11.19 11.34
CA SER A 138 -7.25 12.40 11.53
C SER A 138 -8.38 12.17 12.54
N ASP A 139 -8.98 10.97 12.53
CA ASP A 139 -10.02 10.59 13.49
C ASP A 139 -9.49 10.38 14.89
N ARG A 140 -8.25 9.92 15.05
CA ARG A 140 -7.64 9.73 16.37
C ARG A 140 -7.02 11.00 16.93
N GLY A 141 -6.58 11.92 16.06
CA GLY A 141 -5.88 13.14 16.48
C GLY A 141 -4.53 12.86 17.14
N ARG A 142 -3.90 11.72 16.85
CA ARG A 142 -2.56 11.38 17.34
C ARG A 142 -1.79 10.57 16.30
N LEU A 143 -0.48 10.80 16.24
CA LEU A 143 0.40 10.14 15.28
C LEU A 143 0.56 8.65 15.65
N LEU A 144 0.30 7.78 14.68
CA LEU A 144 0.50 6.34 14.77
C LEU A 144 1.21 5.87 13.50
N TYR A 145 2.13 4.93 13.66
CA TYR A 145 2.86 4.33 12.56
C TYR A 145 2.26 2.95 12.24
N PRO A 146 1.97 2.66 10.97
CA PRO A 146 1.44 1.36 10.55
C PRO A 146 2.54 0.29 10.56
N GLU A 147 2.15 -0.94 10.85
CA GLU A 147 3.07 -2.10 10.79
C GLU A 147 2.88 -2.80 9.44
N LEU A 148 3.51 -2.27 8.39
CA LEU A 148 3.41 -2.78 7.02
C LEU A 148 4.78 -3.26 6.51
N PRO A 149 5.09 -4.56 6.57
CA PRO A 149 6.37 -5.09 6.09
C PRO A 149 6.63 -4.73 4.62
N GLY A 150 7.82 -4.20 4.35
CA GLY A 150 8.25 -3.84 2.98
C GLY A 150 7.63 -2.57 2.41
N ILE A 151 6.81 -1.84 3.19
CA ILE A 151 6.24 -0.55 2.81
C ILE A 151 6.88 0.55 3.66
N GLY A 152 7.47 1.54 2.99
CA GLY A 152 8.01 2.74 3.62
C GLY A 152 6.94 3.79 3.79
N GLU A 153 7.17 4.80 4.63
CA GLU A 153 6.15 5.79 4.97
C GLU A 153 6.69 7.19 5.26
N ASN A 154 5.93 8.19 4.82
CA ASN A 154 6.03 9.56 5.30
C ASN A 154 4.65 9.99 5.80
N ILE A 155 4.59 10.53 7.02
CA ILE A 155 3.33 10.92 7.66
C ILE A 155 3.44 12.34 8.22
N ILE A 156 2.40 13.14 7.98
CA ILE A 156 2.14 14.39 8.68
C ILE A 156 0.81 14.24 9.42
N LEU A 157 0.78 14.70 10.67
CA LEU A 157 -0.45 14.98 11.40
C LEU A 157 -0.36 16.43 11.89
N ALA A 158 -1.30 17.26 11.47
CA ALA A 158 -1.34 18.67 11.79
C ALA A 158 -2.70 19.06 12.37
N GLU A 159 -2.68 20.01 13.29
CA GLU A 159 -3.88 20.73 13.67
C GLU A 159 -4.25 21.70 12.54
N ALA A 160 -5.54 21.83 12.29
CA ALA A 160 -6.13 22.75 11.34
C ALA A 160 -7.06 23.71 12.06
N ASN A 161 -7.33 24.85 11.46
CA ASN A 161 -8.28 25.84 11.95
C ASN A 161 -9.12 26.35 10.77
N GLU A 162 -9.98 27.33 11.02
CA GLU A 162 -10.88 27.91 10.02
C GLU A 162 -10.14 28.55 8.83
N GLN A 163 -8.86 28.92 9.01
CA GLN A 163 -8.01 29.50 7.96
C GLN A 163 -7.16 28.44 7.25
N SER A 164 -7.21 27.18 7.68
CA SER A 164 -6.42 26.10 7.09
C SER A 164 -7.02 25.59 5.79
N HIS A 165 -6.17 25.18 4.86
CA HIS A 165 -6.55 24.45 3.65
C HIS A 165 -5.95 23.05 3.64
N LEU A 166 -6.51 22.17 2.80
CA LEU A 166 -5.88 20.90 2.50
C LEU A 166 -4.62 21.14 1.65
N PRO A 167 -3.42 20.76 2.12
CA PRO A 167 -2.19 21.04 1.39
C PRO A 167 -2.12 20.22 0.12
N THR A 168 -1.78 20.88 -0.97
CA THR A 168 -1.46 20.29 -2.28
C THR A 168 -0.28 19.31 -2.17
N GLY A 169 -0.14 18.42 -3.15
CA GLY A 169 0.98 17.47 -3.14
C GLY A 169 2.35 18.15 -3.21
N ALA A 170 2.45 19.26 -3.95
CA ALA A 170 3.67 20.06 -4.04
C ALA A 170 4.05 20.70 -2.69
N GLU A 171 3.07 21.23 -1.93
CA GLU A 171 3.32 21.79 -0.59
C GLU A 171 3.83 20.71 0.39
N VAL A 172 3.28 19.49 0.31
CA VAL A 172 3.71 18.35 1.13
C VAL A 172 5.16 17.97 0.80
N VAL A 173 5.50 17.81 -0.48
CA VAL A 173 6.85 17.45 -0.92
C VAL A 173 7.86 18.53 -0.56
N SER A 174 7.53 19.81 -0.80
CA SER A 174 8.39 20.95 -0.44
C SER A 174 8.69 20.99 1.05
N SER A 175 7.69 20.71 1.89
CA SER A 175 7.87 20.61 3.34
C SER A 175 8.88 19.51 3.72
N TRP A 176 8.77 18.32 3.14
CA TRP A 176 9.71 17.22 3.41
C TRP A 176 11.08 17.43 2.76
N GLU A 177 11.17 18.09 1.62
CA GLU A 177 12.43 18.42 0.95
C GLU A 177 13.29 19.35 1.79
N SER A 178 12.67 20.24 2.59
CA SER A 178 13.40 21.15 3.49
C SER A 178 14.35 20.42 4.46
N GLU A 179 14.12 19.13 4.74
CA GLU A 179 15.02 18.31 5.54
C GLU A 179 16.38 18.04 4.88
N ALA A 180 16.49 18.18 3.56
CA ALA A 180 17.75 18.02 2.83
C ALA A 180 18.85 18.93 3.39
N GLY A 181 18.50 20.12 3.88
CA GLY A 181 19.46 21.04 4.51
C GLY A 181 20.08 20.51 5.81
N GLN A 182 19.50 19.48 6.43
CA GLN A 182 20.02 18.82 7.63
C GLN A 182 20.65 17.45 7.33
N PHE A 183 20.60 16.99 6.07
CA PHE A 183 21.11 15.68 5.67
C PHE A 183 22.62 15.74 5.39
N ASP A 184 23.37 14.83 5.98
CA ASP A 184 24.82 14.68 5.73
C ASP A 184 25.03 13.78 4.51
N PHE A 185 25.19 14.41 3.35
CA PHE A 185 25.43 13.73 2.07
C PHE A 185 26.81 13.08 1.97
N ASP A 186 27.78 13.53 2.77
CA ASP A 186 29.15 12.98 2.78
C ASP A 186 29.21 11.71 3.63
N ARG A 187 28.32 11.58 4.61
CA ARG A 187 28.19 10.42 5.51
C ARG A 187 26.73 9.97 5.64
N PRO A 188 26.11 9.50 4.54
CA PRO A 188 24.69 9.20 4.52
C PRO A 188 24.36 8.07 5.50
N ARG A 189 23.41 8.35 6.39
CA ARG A 189 22.97 7.45 7.46
C ARG A 189 21.56 7.82 7.88
N TRP A 190 20.91 6.90 8.57
CA TRP A 190 19.62 7.19 9.18
C TRP A 190 19.69 8.35 10.16
N ASN A 191 18.75 9.26 9.99
CA ASN A 191 18.57 10.44 10.82
C ASN A 191 17.07 10.73 10.91
N PRO A 192 16.47 10.72 12.11
CA PRO A 192 15.03 10.95 12.25
C PRO A 192 14.60 12.34 11.80
N LYS A 193 15.53 13.32 11.75
CA LYS A 193 15.25 14.67 11.25
C LYS A 193 15.15 14.77 9.73
N CYS A 194 15.66 13.76 9.02
CA CYS A 194 15.77 13.75 7.56
C CYS A 194 15.12 12.52 6.91
N GLN A 195 14.37 11.74 7.69
CA GLN A 195 13.83 10.45 7.27
C GLN A 195 12.82 10.60 6.12
N ARG A 196 12.13 11.74 6.04
CA ARG A 196 11.11 11.96 5.02
C ARG A 196 11.77 12.32 3.70
N PHE A 197 12.79 13.18 3.74
CA PHE A 197 13.64 13.45 2.59
C PHE A 197 14.30 12.18 2.06
N SER A 198 15.02 11.42 2.90
CA SER A 198 15.75 10.24 2.44
C SER A 198 14.83 9.16 1.87
N GLN A 199 13.59 9.04 2.36
CA GLN A 199 12.59 8.15 1.75
C GLN A 199 12.16 8.63 0.36
N MET A 200 11.93 9.94 0.16
CA MET A 200 11.53 10.46 -1.15
C MET A 200 12.60 10.24 -2.23
N VAL A 201 13.88 10.36 -1.86
CA VAL A 201 15.02 10.17 -2.77
C VAL A 201 15.64 8.77 -2.69
N TRP A 202 14.96 7.79 -2.10
CA TRP A 202 15.47 6.43 -1.99
C TRP A 202 15.49 5.74 -3.37
N ARG A 203 16.69 5.40 -3.88
CA ARG A 203 16.88 4.88 -5.24
C ARG A 203 16.02 3.65 -5.55
N ASP A 204 16.01 2.67 -4.66
CA ASP A 204 15.38 1.37 -4.88
C ASP A 204 13.86 1.40 -4.68
N THR A 205 13.30 2.48 -4.13
CA THR A 205 11.85 2.68 -4.11
C THR A 205 11.37 2.98 -5.53
N THR A 206 10.39 2.21 -6.00
CA THR A 206 9.89 2.28 -7.40
C THR A 206 8.44 2.76 -7.49
N GLU A 207 7.65 2.58 -6.44
CA GLU A 207 6.23 2.92 -6.42
C GLU A 207 5.87 3.76 -5.19
N MET A 208 4.87 4.62 -5.36
CA MET A 208 4.26 5.34 -4.25
C MET A 208 2.75 5.46 -4.37
N GLY A 209 2.09 5.63 -3.24
CA GLY A 209 0.70 6.05 -3.15
C GLY A 209 0.53 7.01 -1.98
N ALA A 210 -0.37 7.98 -2.11
CA ALA A 210 -0.53 9.05 -1.15
C ALA A 210 -1.99 9.41 -0.96
N ALA A 211 -2.34 9.82 0.26
CA ALA A 211 -3.67 10.34 0.57
C ALA A 211 -3.60 11.38 1.68
N ARG A 212 -4.66 12.19 1.77
CA ARG A 212 -4.88 13.15 2.85
C ARG A 212 -6.31 13.03 3.38
N ALA A 213 -6.50 13.31 4.66
CA ALA A 213 -7.81 13.30 5.30
C ALA A 213 -7.91 14.47 6.28
N TRP A 214 -9.06 15.13 6.32
CA TRP A 214 -9.37 16.17 7.30
C TRP A 214 -10.61 15.76 8.10
N ASN A 215 -10.42 15.54 9.39
CA ASN A 215 -11.51 15.48 10.34
C ASN A 215 -11.81 16.89 10.86
N GLN A 216 -12.87 17.51 10.33
CA GLN A 216 -13.27 18.88 10.70
C GLN A 216 -13.75 18.98 12.15
N SER A 217 -14.42 17.96 12.69
CA SER A 217 -14.87 17.96 14.09
C SER A 217 -13.72 17.97 15.09
N LYS A 218 -12.57 17.42 14.70
CA LYS A 218 -11.33 17.41 15.49
C LYS A 218 -10.31 18.42 15.03
N ASN A 219 -10.62 19.19 13.98
CA ASN A 219 -9.70 20.16 13.41
C ASN A 219 -8.31 19.53 13.15
N CYS A 220 -8.30 18.33 12.56
CA CYS A 220 -7.08 17.55 12.39
C CYS A 220 -6.93 17.05 10.94
N VAL A 221 -5.77 17.33 10.34
CA VAL A 221 -5.40 16.92 8.99
C VAL A 221 -4.28 15.88 9.08
N ALA A 222 -4.46 14.76 8.41
CA ALA A 222 -3.45 13.73 8.24
C ALA A 222 -3.07 13.60 6.76
N ILE A 223 -1.78 13.50 6.47
CA ILE A 223 -1.24 13.20 5.15
C ILE A 223 -0.34 11.98 5.28
N VAL A 224 -0.52 11.00 4.40
CA VAL A 224 0.22 9.74 4.40
C VAL A 224 0.71 9.49 2.98
N CYS A 225 1.99 9.21 2.84
CA CYS A 225 2.59 8.67 1.62
C CYS A 225 3.23 7.32 1.95
N PHE A 226 2.90 6.29 1.18
CA PHE A 226 3.51 4.97 1.25
C PHE A 226 4.37 4.70 0.03
N TYR A 227 5.41 3.91 0.25
CA TYR A 227 6.48 3.66 -0.71
C TYR A 227 6.78 2.17 -0.79
N ARG A 228 7.01 1.65 -1.99
CA ARG A 228 7.36 0.25 -2.19
C ARG A 228 8.47 0.12 -3.24
N PRO A 229 9.52 -0.67 -2.98
CA PRO A 229 9.96 -1.16 -1.67
C PRO A 229 10.20 -0.05 -0.64
N SER A 230 10.16 -0.39 0.66
CA SER A 230 10.47 0.53 1.76
C SER A 230 11.90 1.08 1.67
N GLY A 231 12.05 2.39 1.87
CA GLY A 231 13.36 3.01 2.02
C GLY A 231 13.86 3.02 3.46
N ASN A 232 14.90 3.82 3.72
CA ASN A 232 15.46 4.07 5.05
C ASN A 232 15.95 2.80 5.79
N SER A 233 16.40 1.79 5.06
CA SER A 233 17.01 0.62 5.67
C SER A 233 18.32 0.98 6.37
N ASN A 234 18.48 0.50 7.61
CA ASN A 234 19.67 0.72 8.44
C ASN A 234 20.74 -0.36 8.25
N ALA A 235 20.56 -1.27 7.28
CA ALA A 235 21.58 -2.27 6.99
C ALA A 235 22.86 -1.61 6.45
N PRO A 236 24.04 -2.20 6.71
CA PRO A 236 25.30 -1.61 6.27
C PRO A 236 25.34 -1.35 4.76
N GLY A 237 25.66 -0.12 4.36
CA GLY A 237 25.82 0.27 2.96
C GLY A 237 24.53 0.69 2.24
N GLU A 238 23.36 0.48 2.83
CA GLU A 238 22.06 0.81 2.22
C GLU A 238 21.94 2.29 1.88
N PHE A 239 22.17 3.18 2.87
CA PHE A 239 22.11 4.62 2.67
C PHE A 239 23.10 5.13 1.62
N ALA A 240 24.31 4.56 1.56
CA ALA A 240 25.31 4.95 0.57
C ALA A 240 24.92 4.53 -0.86
N SER A 241 24.16 3.43 -0.99
CA SER A 241 23.69 2.92 -2.28
C SER A 241 22.42 3.63 -2.76
N ASN A 242 21.57 4.03 -1.81
CA ASN A 242 20.22 4.49 -2.08
C ASN A 242 20.02 5.99 -2.03
N VAL A 243 20.87 6.76 -1.36
CA VAL A 243 20.73 8.21 -1.28
C VAL A 243 21.76 8.87 -2.21
N PRO A 244 21.38 9.92 -2.97
CA PRO A 244 22.29 10.66 -3.83
C PRO A 244 23.51 11.21 -3.07
N SER A 245 24.67 11.23 -3.72
CA SER A 245 25.82 12.01 -3.26
C SER A 245 25.58 13.51 -3.52
N ARG A 246 26.30 14.37 -2.79
CA ARG A 246 26.18 15.83 -2.88
C ARG A 246 26.30 16.37 -4.30
N ASP A 247 27.17 15.80 -5.13
CA ASP A 247 27.39 16.27 -6.50
C ASP A 247 26.19 16.04 -7.44
N CYS A 248 25.31 15.10 -7.09
CA CYS A 248 24.07 14.85 -7.83
C CYS A 248 22.98 15.88 -7.51
N SER A 249 23.02 16.56 -6.36
CA SER A 249 21.97 17.51 -5.96
C SER A 249 22.03 18.86 -6.70
N MET A 250 23.13 19.13 -7.39
CA MET A 250 23.41 20.40 -8.07
C MET A 250 23.78 20.26 -9.55
N SER A 251 23.76 19.05 -10.09
CA SER A 251 24.06 18.83 -11.50
C SER A 251 22.84 19.25 -12.34
N PRO A 252 22.95 20.24 -13.26
CA PRO A 252 21.90 20.48 -14.24
C PRO A 252 21.69 19.15 -14.98
N ALA A 253 20.43 18.74 -15.10
CA ALA A 253 20.00 17.51 -15.74
C ALA A 253 20.98 17.10 -16.85
N ARG A 254 21.69 15.98 -16.68
CA ARG A 254 22.54 15.42 -17.74
C ARG A 254 21.63 15.21 -18.95
N SER A 255 21.74 16.13 -19.90
CA SER A 255 20.93 16.17 -21.10
C SER A 255 21.08 14.84 -21.83
N LEU A 256 19.96 14.30 -22.30
CA LEU A 256 19.90 13.11 -23.17
C LEU A 256 20.89 13.23 -24.35
N ALA A 257 21.24 14.46 -24.75
CA ALA A 257 22.23 14.76 -25.77
C ALA A 257 23.66 14.27 -25.45
N ASP A 258 24.06 14.20 -24.19
CA ASP A 258 25.41 13.76 -23.79
C ASP A 258 25.54 12.23 -23.75
N GLN A 259 24.44 11.49 -23.59
CA GLN A 259 24.45 10.03 -23.72
C GLN A 259 24.60 9.59 -25.18
N VAL A 260 24.00 10.33 -26.13
CA VAL A 260 24.12 10.03 -27.57
C VAL A 260 25.53 10.32 -28.09
N LYS A 261 26.24 11.30 -27.55
CA LYS A 261 27.64 11.56 -27.95
C LYS A 261 28.61 10.46 -27.52
N ARG A 262 28.33 9.71 -26.45
CA ARG A 262 29.21 8.61 -26.01
C ARG A 262 28.98 7.31 -26.79
N SER A 263 27.77 7.08 -27.31
CA SER A 263 27.48 5.90 -28.14
C SER A 263 28.00 6.03 -29.57
N VAL A 264 28.24 7.25 -30.07
CA VAL A 264 28.74 7.48 -31.44
C VAL A 264 30.27 7.35 -31.56
N THR A 265 31.04 7.47 -30.47
CA THR A 265 32.52 7.48 -30.53
C THR A 265 33.18 6.09 -30.50
N ILE A 266 32.41 5.00 -30.41
CA ILE A 266 32.96 3.63 -30.48
C ILE A 266 32.77 3.10 -31.90
N SER A 267 33.55 3.63 -32.86
CA SER A 267 33.80 3.00 -34.18
C SER A 267 34.88 3.79 -34.92
N ALA A 268 36.15 3.60 -34.55
CA ALA A 268 37.26 3.84 -35.46
C ALA A 268 38.24 2.66 -35.31
N PRO A 269 38.50 1.88 -36.38
CA PRO A 269 39.40 0.74 -36.31
C PRO A 269 40.85 1.21 -36.26
N SER A 270 41.67 0.43 -35.56
CA SER A 270 43.12 0.63 -35.39
C SER A 270 43.89 0.28 -36.68
N ASP A 271 44.53 1.29 -37.28
CA ASP A 271 45.49 1.09 -38.36
C ASP A 271 46.81 0.52 -37.83
N HIS A 272 47.03 -0.77 -38.10
CA HIS A 272 48.33 -1.41 -37.99
C HIS A 272 49.26 -0.92 -39.11
N LYS A 273 50.27 -0.11 -38.79
CA LYS A 273 51.41 0.11 -39.69
C LYS A 273 52.46 -0.99 -39.51
N ARG A 274 52.66 -1.71 -40.62
CA ARG A 274 53.64 -2.75 -40.89
C ARG A 274 55.03 -2.14 -41.15
N SER A 275 56.04 -2.81 -40.59
CA SER A 275 57.47 -2.85 -40.92
C SER A 275 57.97 -2.12 -42.18
N THR A 276 59.03 -1.34 -42.01
CA THR A 276 60.34 -1.49 -42.68
C THR A 276 61.41 -0.87 -41.81
#